data_AF-A0A519K9U3-F1
#
_entry.id   AF-A0A519K9U3-F1
#
_cell.length_a   1.000
_cell.length_b   1.000
_cell.length_c   1.000
_cell.angle_alpha   90.00
_cell.angle_beta   90.00
_cell.angle_gamma   90.00
#
_symmetry.space_group_name_H-M   'P 1'
#
loop_
_entity.id
_entity.type
_entity.pdbx_description
1 polymer ?
#
loop_
_entity_poly.entity_id
_entity_poly.type
_entity_poly.pdbx_seq_one_letter_code
_entity_poly.pdbx_strand_id
1 'polypeptide(L)'
;MDAEKNALNLRLEKLEKQNQLMRQLSTRDGFYAKYFEEIPKAKTNEEAFNTLNDLYFELFGEYRYSDFDSFKTVTNRNYKKNKK
;
A
#
# COMPACT_ATOMS: atom_id res chain seq x y z
N MET A 1 6.41 -31.34 18.96
CA MET A 1 7.52 -30.57 18.37
C MET A 1 7.20 -30.05 16.97
N ASP A 2 6.52 -30.80 16.09
CA ASP A 2 6.23 -30.34 14.72
C ASP A 2 5.17 -29.23 14.62
N ALA A 3 4.16 -29.22 15.50
CA ALA A 3 3.10 -28.20 15.49
C ALA A 3 3.62 -26.80 15.82
N GLU A 4 4.54 -26.67 16.79
CA GLU A 4 5.15 -25.39 17.17
C GLU A 4 6.06 -24.87 16.05
N LYS A 5 6.84 -25.75 15.42
CA LYS A 5 7.69 -25.42 14.27
C LYS A 5 6.84 -24.93 13.08
N ASN A 6 5.72 -25.59 12.79
CA ASN A 6 4.81 -25.18 11.73
C ASN A 6 4.14 -23.82 12.02
N ALA A 7 3.69 -23.59 13.25
CA ALA A 7 3.13 -22.31 13.66
C ALA A 7 4.16 -21.16 13.57
N LEU A 8 5.42 -21.45 13.93
CA LEU A 8 6.51 -20.49 13.82
C LEU A 8 6.83 -20.15 12.36
N ASN A 9 6.89 -21.15 11.48
CA ASN A 9 7.11 -20.93 10.05
C ASN A 9 6.00 -20.09 9.42
N LEU A 10 4.74 -20.35 9.78
CA LEU A 10 3.59 -19.55 9.30
C LEU A 10 3.70 -18.08 9.76
N ARG A 11 4.17 -17.86 11.00
CA ARG A 11 4.38 -16.52 11.54
C ARG A 11 5.53 -15.80 10.84
N LEU A 12 6.63 -16.50 10.55
CA LEU A 12 7.75 -15.97 9.78
C LEU A 12 7.30 -15.56 8.38
N GLU A 13 6.59 -16.43 7.67
CA GLU A 13 6.07 -16.13 6.33
C GLU A 13 5.15 -14.90 6.32
N LYS A 14 4.28 -14.78 7.34
CA LYS A 14 3.41 -13.60 7.49
C LYS A 14 4.23 -12.32 7.71
N LEU A 15 5.24 -12.37 8.57
CA LEU A 15 6.12 -11.22 8.85
C LEU A 15 6.98 -10.83 7.65
N GLU A 16 7.44 -11.79 6.85
CA GLU A 16 8.17 -11.53 5.61
C GLU A 16 7.28 -10.83 4.58
N LYS A 17 6.05 -11.32 4.38
CA LYS A 17 5.07 -10.67 3.50
C LYS A 17 4.73 -9.26 3.97
N GLN A 18 4.55 -9.05 5.27
CA GLN A 18 4.32 -7.72 5.83
C GLN A 18 5.52 -6.80 5.59
N ASN A 19 6.75 -7.26 5.84
CA ASN A 19 7.96 -6.46 5.58
C ASN A 19 8.11 -6.09 4.10
N GLN A 20 7.83 -7.03 3.19
CA GLN A 20 7.88 -6.75 1.76
C GLN A 20 6.85 -5.69 1.36
N LEU A 21 5.63 -5.81 1.88
CA LEU A 21 4.57 -4.84 1.65
C LEU A 21 4.92 -3.46 2.21
N MET A 22 5.47 -3.40 3.43
CA MET A 22 5.98 -2.16 4.03
C MET A 22 7.05 -1.52 3.14
N ARG A 23 8.04 -2.29 2.68
CA ARG A 23 9.09 -1.77 1.78
C ARG A 23 8.49 -1.19 0.50
N GLN A 24 7.55 -1.88 -0.12
CA GLN A 24 6.85 -1.39 -1.32
C GLN A 24 6.11 -0.08 -1.03
N LEU A 25 5.24 -0.07 -0.02
CA LEU A 25 4.37 1.05 0.29
C LEU A 25 5.09 2.26 0.88
N SER A 26 6.25 2.07 1.50
CA SER A 26 7.07 3.16 2.04
C SER A 26 7.47 4.18 0.96
N THR A 27 7.65 3.70 -0.27
CA THR A 27 7.98 4.54 -1.42
C THR A 27 6.72 5.09 -2.07
N ARG A 28 6.83 6.31 -2.62
CA ARG A 28 5.71 6.93 -3.33
C ARG A 28 5.31 6.12 -4.55
N ASP A 29 6.28 5.64 -5.31
CA ASP A 29 6.02 4.89 -6.54
C ASP A 29 5.44 3.50 -6.24
N GLY A 30 5.88 2.84 -5.17
CA GLY A 30 5.29 1.58 -4.73
C GLY A 30 3.87 1.73 -4.20
N PHE A 31 3.55 2.82 -3.49
CA PHE A 31 2.17 3.15 -3.14
C PHE A 31 1.31 3.36 -4.39
N TYR A 32 1.81 4.07 -5.40
CA TYR A 32 1.09 4.25 -6.66
C TYR A 32 0.86 2.94 -7.41
N ALA A 33 1.90 2.12 -7.55
CA ALA A 33 1.77 0.81 -8.18
C ALA A 33 0.69 -0.02 -7.49
N LYS A 34 0.70 -0.06 -6.15
CA LYS A 34 -0.32 -0.77 -5.38
C LYS A 34 -1.71 -0.19 -5.58
N TYR A 35 -1.85 1.14 -5.61
CA TYR A 35 -3.12 1.79 -5.89
C TYR A 35 -3.71 1.33 -7.23
N PHE A 36 -2.91 1.30 -8.30
CA PHE A 36 -3.38 0.82 -9.60
C PHE A 36 -3.75 -0.67 -9.61
N GLU A 37 -3.13 -1.50 -8.77
CA GLU A 37 -3.52 -2.90 -8.56
C GLU A 37 -4.86 -3.05 -7.80
N GLU A 38 -5.20 -2.07 -6.94
CA GLU A 38 -6.44 -2.08 -6.14
C GLU A 38 -7.64 -1.51 -6.91
N ILE A 39 -7.43 -0.63 -7.89
CA ILE A 39 -8.51 -0.09 -8.75
C ILE A 39 -9.47 -1.17 -9.29
N PRO A 40 -9.00 -2.28 -9.91
CA PRO A 40 -9.91 -3.28 -10.46
C PRO A 40 -10.72 -4.06 -9.41
N LYS A 41 -10.37 -3.93 -8.12
CA LYS A 41 -11.03 -4.62 -7.00
C LYS A 41 -12.05 -3.73 -6.29
N ALA A 42 -11.94 -2.41 -6.47
CA ALA A 42 -12.83 -1.43 -5.85
C ALA A 42 -13.92 -0.97 -6.82
N LYS A 43 -15.04 -0.45 -6.28
CA LYS A 43 -16.10 0.14 -7.11
C LYS A 43 -15.72 1.53 -7.59
N THR A 44 -14.90 2.23 -6.81
CA THR A 44 -14.43 3.58 -7.14
C THR A 44 -12.94 3.74 -6.88
N ASN A 45 -12.33 4.68 -7.60
CA ASN A 45 -10.93 5.05 -7.39
C ASN A 45 -10.68 5.55 -5.96
N GLU A 46 -11.63 6.25 -5.35
CA GLU A 46 -11.53 6.72 -3.98
C GLU A 46 -11.58 5.56 -2.98
N GLU A 47 -12.43 4.56 -3.20
CA GLU A 47 -12.48 3.35 -2.39
C GLU A 47 -11.17 2.54 -2.48
N ALA A 48 -10.58 2.42 -3.67
CA ALA A 48 -9.25 1.81 -3.84
C ALA A 48 -8.17 2.58 -3.05
N PHE A 49 -8.21 3.91 -3.10
CA PHE A 49 -7.29 4.76 -2.35
C PHE A 49 -7.49 4.60 -0.83
N ASN A 50 -8.72 4.68 -0.33
CA ASN A 50 -9.03 4.58 1.09
C ASN A 50 -8.58 3.22 1.64
N THR A 51 -8.90 2.14 0.94
CA THR A 51 -8.47 0.78 1.30
C THR A 51 -6.95 0.68 1.42
N LEU A 52 -6.22 1.29 0.47
CA LEU A 52 -4.76 1.30 0.50
C LEU A 52 -4.18 2.22 1.58
N ASN A 53 -4.80 3.37 1.84
CA ASN A 53 -4.36 4.32 2.85
C ASN A 53 -4.63 3.79 4.27
N ASP A 54 -5.72 3.04 4.47
CA ASP A 54 -6.00 2.29 5.70
C ASP A 54 -4.98 1.16 5.90
N LEU A 55 -4.67 0.39 4.85
CA LEU A 55 -3.60 -0.62 4.89
C LEU A 55 -2.24 0.01 5.24
N TYR A 56 -1.97 1.22 4.75
CA TYR A 56 -0.76 1.97 5.12
C TYR A 56 -0.79 2.35 6.61
N PHE A 57 -1.92 2.85 7.11
CA PHE A 57 -2.09 3.17 8.54
C PHE A 57 -1.87 1.94 9.42
N GLU A 58 -2.40 0.78 9.06
CA GLU A 58 -2.18 -0.47 9.81
C GLU A 58 -0.70 -0.87 9.89
N LEU A 59 0.08 -0.57 8.85
CA LEU A 59 1.49 -0.94 8.77
C LEU A 59 2.44 0.08 9.40
N PHE A 60 2.12 1.38 9.32
CA PHE A 60 3.02 2.47 9.70
C PHE A 60 2.54 3.29 10.90
N GLY A 61 1.26 3.16 11.29
CA GLY A 61 0.65 3.91 12.38
C GLY A 61 0.25 5.34 12.01
N GLU A 62 0.34 5.72 10.74
CA GLU A 62 -0.04 7.02 10.22
C GLU A 62 -0.62 6.91 8.81
N TYR A 63 -1.45 7.86 8.40
CA TYR A 63 -1.93 7.93 7.02
C TYR A 63 -0.87 8.54 6.11
N ARG A 64 -0.68 7.95 4.93
CA ARG A 64 0.29 8.48 3.96
C ARG A 64 -0.16 9.81 3.35
N TYR A 65 -1.45 9.92 3.09
CA TYR A 65 -2.09 11.12 2.55
C TYR A 65 -3.31 11.46 3.40
N SER A 66 -3.62 12.75 3.53
CA SER A 66 -4.78 13.23 4.28
C SER A 66 -6.10 12.77 3.66
N ASP A 67 -6.16 12.75 2.33
CA ASP A 67 -7.36 12.48 1.56
C ASP A 67 -7.01 12.14 0.10
N PHE A 68 -8.03 11.70 -0.65
CA PHE A 68 -7.90 11.31 -2.04
C PHE A 68 -7.56 12.49 -2.98
N ASP A 69 -7.98 13.72 -2.65
CA ASP A 69 -7.70 14.91 -3.45
C ASP A 69 -6.23 15.33 -3.37
N SER A 70 -5.65 15.21 -2.18
CA SER A 70 -4.23 15.41 -1.89
C SER A 70 -3.39 14.39 -2.65
N PHE A 71 -3.79 13.12 -2.64
CA PHE A 71 -3.19 12.07 -3.44
C PHE A 71 -3.22 12.37 -4.95
N LYS A 72 -4.39 12.78 -5.49
CA LYS A 72 -4.57 13.17 -6.90
C LYS A 72 -3.72 14.39 -7.30
N THR A 73 -3.53 15.33 -6.38
CA THR A 73 -2.71 16.52 -6.65
C THR A 73 -1.25 16.14 -6.84
N VAL A 74 -0.75 15.20 -6.03
CA VAL A 74 0.62 14.69 -6.14
C VAL A 74 0.80 13.86 -7.43
N THR A 75 -0.15 13.00 -7.81
CA THR A 75 -0.07 12.24 -9.08
C THR A 75 -0.02 13.15 -10.29
N ASN A 76 -0.93 14.12 -10.37
CA ASN A 76 -1.03 15.01 -11.52
C ASN A 76 0.21 15.87 -11.70
N ARG A 77 0.86 16.30 -10.60
CA ARG A 77 2.13 17.03 -10.68
C ARG A 77 3.25 16.16 -11.26
N ASN A 78 3.34 14.89 -10.84
CA ASN A 78 4.35 13.97 -11.37
C ASN A 78 4.12 13.63 -12.84
N TYR A 79 2.87 13.38 -13.25
CA TYR A 79 2.52 13.09 -14.65
C TYR A 79 2.88 14.27 -15.58
N LYS A 80 2.62 15.51 -15.16
CA LYS A 80 2.96 16.71 -15.94
C LYS A 80 4.47 16.94 -16.08
N LYS A 81 5.28 16.48 -15.11
CA LYS A 81 6.74 16.63 -15.13
C LYS A 81 7.41 15.68 -16.13
N ASN A 82 6.82 14.50 -16.36
CA ASN A 82 7.34 13.50 -17.30
C ASN A 82 6.85 13.68 -18.76
N LYS A 83 6.07 14.74 -19.03
CA LYS A 83 5.52 15.06 -20.37
C LYS A 83 6.29 16.18 -21.09
N LYS A 84 7.47 16.56 -20.59
CA LYS A 84 8.36 17.56 -21.20
C LYS A 84 9.62 16.89 -21.73
#